data_AF-A0A6P0VX35-F1
#
_entry.id   AF-A0A6P0VX35-F1
#
_cell.length_a   1.000
_cell.length_b   1.000
_cell.length_c   1.000
_cell.angle_alpha   90.00
_cell.angle_beta   90.00
_cell.angle_gamma   90.00
#
_symmetry.space_group_name_H-M   'P 1'
#
loop_
_entity.id
_entity.type
_entity.pdbx_description
1 polymer ?
#
loop_
_entity_poly.entity_id
_entity_poly.type
_entity_poly.pdbx_seq_one_letter_code
_entity_poly.pdbx_strand_id
1 'polypeptide(L)' 'MPDYYETLGVPRDADTKQIKRAYRDLARKYHPDVN' A
#
# COMPACT_ATOMS: atom_id res chain seq x y z
N MET A 1 -5.16 -16.44 -6.25
CA MET A 1 -4.64 -15.96 -4.96
C MET A 1 -4.49 -14.45 -5.08
N PRO A 2 -5.06 -13.65 -4.17
CA PRO A 2 -4.90 -12.20 -4.21
C PRO A 2 -3.42 -11.85 -4.02
N ASP A 3 -2.86 -11.09 -4.96
CA ASP A 3 -1.48 -10.63 -4.88
C ASP A 3 -1.45 -9.32 -4.08
N TYR A 4 -1.12 -9.45 -2.79
CA TYR A 4 -1.06 -8.33 -1.86
C TYR A 4 0.01 -7.31 -2.26
N TYR A 5 1.06 -7.75 -2.97
CA TYR A 5 2.12 -6.89 -3.47
C TYR A 5 1.63 -6.05 -4.64
N GLU A 6 0.88 -6.63 -5.58
CA GLU A 6 0.19 -5.86 -6.64
C GLU A 6 -0.82 -4.89 -6.07
N THR A 7 -1.60 -5.31 -5.06
CA THR A 7 -2.63 -4.45 -4.44
C THR A 7 -2.01 -3.23 -3.77
N LEU A 8 -0.87 -3.41 -3.11
CA LEU A 8 -0.09 -2.34 -2.51
C LEU A 8 0.78 -1.57 -3.53
N GLY A 9 0.89 -2.04 -4.78
CA GLY A 9 1.74 -1.45 -5.81
C GLY A 9 3.23 -1.54 -5.49
N VAL A 10 3.65 -2.55 -4.71
CA VAL A 10 5.05 -2.77 -4.31
C VAL A 10 5.60 -4.03 -4.97
N PRO A 11 6.90 -4.09 -5.29
CA PRO A 11 7.50 -5.30 -5.81
C PRO A 11 7.56 -6.39 -4.72
N ARG A 12 7.70 -7.66 -5.13
CA ARG A 12 7.69 -8.81 -4.19
C ARG A 12 8.93 -8.88 -3.28
N ASP A 13 9.99 -8.18 -3.66
CA ASP A 13 11.21 -7.98 -2.87
C ASP A 13 11.15 -6.73 -1.98
N ALA A 14 10.00 -6.04 -1.93
CA ALA A 14 9.86 -4.81 -1.16
C ALA A 14 10.12 -5.04 0.32
N ASP A 15 10.95 -4.18 0.89
CA ASP A 15 11.20 -4.18 2.32
C ASP A 15 9.95 -3.72 3.09
N THR A 16 9.85 -4.18 4.33
CA THR A 16 8.84 -3.81 5.32
C THR A 16 8.61 -2.29 5.39
N LYS A 17 9.66 -1.48 5.19
CA LYS A 17 9.56 -0.02 5.18
C LYS A 17 8.81 0.51 3.95
N GLN A 18 9.02 -0.09 2.77
CA GLN A 18 8.32 0.24 1.53
C GLN A 18 6.84 -0.18 1.61
N ILE A 19 6.57 -1.38 2.13
CA ILE A 19 5.20 -1.87 2.36
C ILE A 19 4.42 -0.90 3.27
N LYS A 20 5.02 -0.51 4.41
CA LYS A 20 4.40 0.45 5.35
C LYS A 20 4.16 1.82 4.73
N ARG A 21 5.04 2.28 3.84
CA ARG A 21 4.88 3.55 3.14
C ARG A 21 3.71 3.49 2.15
N ALA A 22 3.71 2.49 1.26
CA ALA A 22 2.67 2.29 0.27
C ALA A 22 1.27 2.16 0.91
N TYR A 23 1.17 1.41 2.02
CA TYR A 23 -0.07 1.32 2.78
C TYR A 23 -0.56 2.68 3.30
N ARG A 24 0.31 3.51 3.89
CA ARG A 24 -0.08 4.83 4.42
C ARG A 24 -0.52 5.78 3.30
N ASP A 25 0.15 5.73 2.16
CA ASP A 25 -0.17 6.59 1.01
C ASP A 25 -1.53 6.20 0.42
N LEU A 26 -1.80 4.90 0.25
CA LEU A 26 -3.11 4.38 -0.16
C LEU A 26 -4.21 4.69 0.86
N ALA A 27 -3.92 4.49 2.15
CA ALA A 27 -4.88 4.76 3.22
C ALA A 27 -5.28 6.24 3.26
N ARG A 28 -4.33 7.16 3.04
CA ARG A 28 -4.63 8.61 2.94
C ARG A 28 -5.46 8.94 1.70
N LYS A 29 -5.12 8.34 0.55
CA LYS A 29 -5.81 8.59 -0.72
C LYS A 29 -7.29 8.18 -0.68
N TYR A 30 -7.57 7.05 -0.02
CA TYR A 30 -8.93 6.51 0.10
C TYR A 30 -9.57 6.78 1.46
N HIS A 31 -8.96 7.64 2.28
CA HIS A 31 -9.49 7.93 3.59
C HIS A 31 -10.82 8.67 3.45
N PRO A 32 -11.91 8.20 4.07
CA PRO A 32 -13.21 8.86 3.97
C PRO A 32 -13.19 10.26 4.58
N ASP A 33 -12.41 10.49 5.64
CA ASP A 33 -12.33 11.80 6.30
C ASP A 33 -11.57 12.88 5.49
N VAL A 34 -10.98 12.54 4.35
CA VAL A 34 -10.17 13.48 3.54
C VAL A 34 -10.85 13.85 2.22
N ASN A 35 -11.97 13.19 1.85
CA ASN A 35 -12.77 13.46 0.65
C ASN A 35 -14.13 14.10 0.97
#